data_AF-A0A2R6KX03-F1
#
_entry.id   AF-A0A2R6KX03-F1
#
_cell.length_a   1.000
_cell.length_b   1.000
_cell.length_c   1.000
_cell.angle_alpha   90.00
_cell.angle_beta   90.00
_cell.angle_gamma   90.00
#
_symmetry.space_group_name_H-M   'P 1'
#
loop_
_entity.id
_entity.type
_entity.pdbx_description
1 polymer ?
#
loop_
_entity_poly.entity_id
_entity_poly.type
_entity_poly.pdbx_seq_one_letter_code
_entity_poly.pdbx_strand_id
1 'polypeptide(L)'
;GMSVLVFLLFRTFVPSIAVVLSAFSDIMIPVALMNVIGIKLSLGTVAALLMLIGYSVDSDILLNNHVLRRRGGFYESTYRAMRPGVTMTLTSLSAMIVMTIVATLFGIPLLPDIGLVLVFGLATDLMNTYMMNVSLLRYYKYEGVAK
;
A
#
# COMPACT_ATOMS: atom_id res chain seq x y z
N GLY A 1 5.76 15.35 -2.69
CA GLY A 1 4.62 15.37 -3.63
C GLY A 1 3.34 14.93 -2.96
N MET A 2 3.21 13.62 -2.67
CA MET A 2 2.03 13.04 -2.01
C MET A 2 1.80 13.52 -0.57
N SER A 3 2.86 13.70 0.23
CA SER A 3 2.76 14.23 1.60
C SER A 3 2.17 15.65 1.65
N VAL A 4 2.39 16.45 0.59
CA VAL A 4 1.83 17.81 0.46
C VAL A 4 0.36 17.75 0.04
N LEU A 5 -0.01 16.84 -0.87
CA LEU A 5 -1.40 16.59 -1.24
C LEU A 5 -2.23 16.10 -0.04
N VAL A 6 -1.67 15.19 0.77
CA VAL A 6 -2.28 14.70 2.00
C VAL A 6 -2.39 15.81 3.04
N PHE A 7 -1.32 16.58 3.28
CA PHE A 7 -1.34 17.74 4.19
C PHE A 7 -2.41 18.76 3.79
N LEU A 8 -2.55 19.04 2.49
CA LEU A 8 -3.59 19.91 1.94
C LEU A 8 -5.00 19.32 2.05
N LEU A 9 -5.15 18.00 1.93
CA LEU A 9 -6.45 17.32 1.99
C LEU A 9 -7.01 17.24 3.41
N PHE A 10 -6.13 17.09 4.41
CA PHE A 10 -6.52 16.89 5.81
C PHE A 10 -6.48 18.16 6.67
N ARG A 11 -5.75 19.21 6.25
CA ARG A 11 -5.58 20.49 6.97
C ARG A 11 -5.26 20.37 8.48
N THR A 12 -4.81 19.19 8.92
CA THR A 12 -4.47 18.86 10.30
C THR A 12 -3.23 17.97 10.34
N PHE A 13 -2.39 18.18 11.35
CA PHE A 13 -1.04 17.64 11.45
C PHE A 13 -1.01 16.13 11.70
N VAL A 14 -1.99 15.62 12.45
CA VAL A 14 -2.03 14.22 12.93
C VAL A 14 -2.31 13.21 11.80
N PRO A 15 -3.32 13.38 10.93
CA PRO A 15 -3.54 12.45 9.80
C PRO A 15 -2.39 12.46 8.79
N SER A 16 -1.71 13.61 8.65
CA SER A 16 -0.62 13.77 7.69
C SER A 16 0.63 12.98 8.09
N ILE A 17 0.99 12.97 9.38
CA ILE A 17 2.12 12.17 9.89
C ILE A 17 1.81 10.67 9.79
N ALA A 18 0.57 10.27 10.08
CA ALA A 18 0.19 8.86 10.05
C ALA A 18 0.28 8.26 8.63
N VAL A 19 -0.14 9.01 7.61
CA VAL A 19 0.01 8.60 6.20
C VAL A 19 1.47 8.60 5.74
N VAL A 20 2.28 9.55 6.21
CA VAL A 20 3.73 9.56 5.91
C VAL A 20 4.44 8.36 6.55
N LEU A 21 4.05 7.97 7.77
CA LEU A 21 4.56 6.78 8.43
C LEU A 21 4.09 5.49 7.75
N SER A 22 2.85 5.42 7.25
CA SER A 22 2.39 4.29 6.42
C SER A 22 3.24 4.19 5.16
N ALA A 23 3.34 5.27 4.38
CA ALA A 23 4.12 5.27 3.14
C ALA A 23 5.61 4.95 3.36
N PHE A 24 6.16 5.32 4.52
CA PHE A 24 7.51 4.93 4.92
C PHE A 24 7.59 3.42 5.22
N SER A 25 6.61 2.87 5.95
CA SER A 25 6.49 1.44 6.22
C SER A 25 6.34 0.62 4.94
N ASP A 26 5.56 1.12 3.98
CA ASP A 26 5.27 0.46 2.70
C ASP A 26 6.51 0.30 1.80
N ILE A 27 7.56 1.11 2.01
CA ILE A 27 8.85 1.00 1.31
C ILE A 27 9.89 0.29 2.17
N MET A 28 9.95 0.61 3.46
CA MET A 28 10.98 0.06 4.35
C MET A 28 10.86 -1.45 4.52
N ILE A 29 9.65 -1.99 4.63
CA ILE A 29 9.45 -3.43 4.83
C ILE A 29 9.93 -4.21 3.58
N PRO A 30 9.55 -3.85 2.33
CA PRO A 30 10.08 -4.50 1.14
C PRO A 30 11.61 -4.39 1.02
N VAL A 31 12.19 -3.23 1.33
CA VAL A 31 13.65 -3.04 1.31
C VAL A 31 14.34 -3.90 2.37
N ALA A 32 13.77 -4.02 3.57
CA ALA A 32 14.29 -4.90 4.61
C ALA A 32 14.21 -6.38 4.19
N LEU A 33 13.10 -6.79 3.58
CA LEU A 33 12.92 -8.14 3.05
C LEU A 33 13.91 -8.46 1.92
N MET A 34 14.20 -7.50 1.03
CA MET A 34 15.24 -7.66 0.02
C MET A 34 16.60 -7.98 0.65
N ASN A 35 16.95 -7.29 1.75
CA ASN A 35 18.21 -7.53 2.46
C ASN A 35 18.23 -8.94 3.09
N VAL A 36 17.14 -9.36 3.72
CA VAL A 36 17.00 -10.69 4.32
C VAL A 36 17.07 -11.82 3.28
N ILE A 37 16.48 -11.63 2.11
CA ILE A 37 16.39 -12.63 1.04
C ILE A 37 17.64 -12.58 0.13
N GLY A 38 18.50 -11.56 0.28
CA GLY A 38 19.72 -11.39 -0.52
C GLY A 38 19.48 -10.80 -1.92
N ILE A 39 18.33 -10.16 -2.14
CA ILE A 39 18.02 -9.48 -3.40
C ILE A 39 18.78 -8.15 -3.47
N LYS A 40 19.61 -7.98 -4.50
CA LYS A 40 20.39 -6.75 -4.69
C LYS A 40 19.52 -5.62 -5.22
N LEU A 41 19.79 -4.41 -4.75
CA LEU A 41 19.28 -3.19 -5.37
C LEU A 41 19.87 -3.03 -6.78
N SER A 42 19.03 -3.30 -7.78
CA SER A 42 19.27 -3.08 -9.20
C SER A 42 18.27 -2.07 -9.76
N LEU A 43 18.47 -1.62 -11.00
CA LEU A 43 17.48 -0.77 -11.69
C LEU A 43 16.10 -1.42 -11.74
N GLY A 44 16.03 -2.74 -11.95
CA GLY A 44 14.78 -3.49 -12.00
C GLY A 44 14.05 -3.52 -10.65
N THR A 45 14.76 -3.83 -9.57
CA THR A 45 14.16 -3.88 -8.23
C THR A 45 13.80 -2.48 -7.73
N VAL A 46 14.54 -1.43 -8.12
CA VAL A 46 14.16 -0.04 -7.83
C VAL A 46 12.86 0.33 -8.56
N ALA A 47 12.71 -0.06 -9.83
CA ALA A 47 11.44 0.14 -10.54
C ALA A 47 10.28 -0.60 -9.87
N ALA A 48 10.52 -1.81 -9.35
CA ALA A 48 9.54 -2.56 -8.56
C ALA A 48 9.12 -1.82 -7.29
N LEU A 49 10.09 -1.26 -6.54
CA LEU A 49 9.81 -0.45 -5.35
C LEU A 49 9.00 0.81 -5.68
N LEU A 50 9.32 1.49 -6.80
CA LEU A 50 8.52 2.64 -7.26
C LEU A 50 7.09 2.26 -7.64
N MET A 51 6.91 1.07 -8.23
CA MET A 51 5.59 0.53 -8.56
C MET A 51 4.76 0.22 -7.30
N LEU A 52 5.39 -0.29 -6.24
CA LEU A 52 4.71 -0.51 -4.95
C LEU A 52 4.15 0.77 -4.36
N ILE A 53 4.89 1.89 -4.48
CA ILE A 53 4.39 3.21 -4.07
C ILE A 53 3.12 3.56 -4.83
N GLY A 54 3.09 3.33 -6.14
CA GLY A 54 1.90 3.58 -6.97
C GLY A 54 0.68 2.77 -6.52
N TYR A 55 0.86 1.46 -6.32
CA TYR A 55 -0.22 0.57 -5.88
C TYR A 55 -0.76 0.94 -4.49
N SER A 56 0.13 1.22 -3.55
CA SER A 56 -0.22 1.62 -2.19
C SER A 56 -1.07 2.90 -2.20
N VAL A 57 -0.58 3.92 -2.91
CA VAL A 57 -1.25 5.22 -3.05
C VAL A 57 -2.64 5.10 -3.69
N ASP A 58 -2.80 4.26 -4.71
CA ASP A 58 -4.09 4.06 -5.38
C ASP A 58 -5.14 3.48 -4.41
N SER A 59 -4.75 2.52 -3.58
CA SER A 59 -5.64 1.88 -2.61
C SER A 59 -6.03 2.83 -1.46
N ASP A 60 -5.08 3.63 -0.98
CA ASP A 60 -5.28 4.64 0.06
C ASP A 60 -6.22 5.77 -0.40
N ILE A 61 -6.03 6.26 -1.63
CA ILE A 61 -6.90 7.28 -2.22
C ILE A 61 -8.33 6.75 -2.36
N LEU A 62 -8.48 5.50 -2.82
CA LEU A 62 -9.79 4.87 -2.97
C LEU A 62 -10.50 4.78 -1.62
N LEU A 63 -9.80 4.31 -0.59
CA LEU A 63 -10.33 4.14 0.76
C LEU A 63 -10.71 5.49 1.38
N ASN A 64 -9.82 6.47 1.30
CA ASN A 64 -10.03 7.80 1.84
C ASN A 64 -11.24 8.52 1.19
N ASN A 65 -11.35 8.44 -0.14
CA ASN A 65 -12.48 9.03 -0.87
C ASN A 65 -13.82 8.41 -0.46
N HIS A 66 -13.88 7.10 -0.24
CA HIS A 66 -15.11 6.44 0.17
C HIS A 66 -15.46 6.70 1.63
N VAL A 67 -14.47 6.77 2.51
CA VAL A 67 -14.68 6.92 3.96
C VAL A 67 -14.99 8.36 4.36
N LEU A 68 -14.29 9.35 3.78
CA LEU A 68 -14.40 10.76 4.17
C LEU A 68 -15.35 11.59 3.30
N ARG A 69 -15.46 11.30 1.99
CA ARG A 69 -16.28 12.12 1.07
C ARG A 69 -17.69 11.60 0.86
N ARG A 70 -17.98 10.31 1.10
CA ARG A 70 -19.34 9.76 0.95
C ARG A 70 -20.12 9.82 2.26
N ARG A 71 -21.38 10.27 2.19
CA ARG A 71 -22.33 10.27 3.33
C ARG A 71 -22.70 8.82 3.67
N GLY A 72 -22.47 8.42 4.92
CA GLY A 72 -22.77 7.06 5.40
C GLY A 72 -22.02 6.68 6.68
N GLY A 73 -22.41 5.53 7.26
CA GLY A 73 -21.73 4.94 8.41
C GLY A 73 -20.28 4.55 8.08
N PHE A 74 -19.35 4.76 9.00
CA PHE A 74 -17.91 4.49 8.80
C PHE A 74 -17.66 3.07 8.30
N TYR A 75 -18.13 2.07 9.03
CA TYR A 75 -17.90 0.66 8.71
C TYR A 75 -18.47 0.26 7.35
N GLU A 76 -19.62 0.82 6.98
CA GLU A 76 -20.24 0.52 5.70
C GLU A 76 -19.49 1.17 4.53
N SER A 77 -19.05 2.42 4.68
CA SER A 77 -18.19 3.08 3.70
C SER A 77 -16.83 2.37 3.57
N THR A 78 -16.22 1.96 4.68
CA THR A 78 -14.97 1.19 4.69
C THR A 78 -15.15 -0.13 3.96
N TYR A 79 -16.15 -0.94 4.32
CA TYR A 79 -16.37 -2.24 3.68
C TYR A 79 -16.60 -2.13 2.16
N ARG A 80 -17.37 -1.12 1.72
CA ARG A 80 -17.57 -0.86 0.29
C ARG A 80 -16.29 -0.44 -0.43
N ALA A 81 -15.38 0.27 0.25
CA ALA A 81 -14.08 0.66 -0.30
C ALA A 81 -13.08 -0.50 -0.31
N MET A 82 -13.12 -1.35 0.73
CA MET A 82 -12.23 -2.51 0.86
C MET A 82 -12.43 -3.51 -0.28
N ARG A 83 -13.68 -3.78 -0.70
CA ARG A 83 -13.94 -4.76 -1.77
C ARG A 83 -13.12 -4.50 -3.05
N PRO A 84 -13.24 -3.33 -3.73
CA PRO A 84 -12.46 -3.06 -4.94
C PRO A 84 -10.96 -2.94 -4.63
N GLY A 85 -10.56 -2.34 -3.49
CA GLY A 85 -9.15 -2.21 -3.13
C GLY A 85 -8.46 -3.56 -2.92
N VAL A 86 -9.04 -4.44 -2.09
CA VAL A 86 -8.53 -5.80 -1.84
C VAL A 86 -8.51 -6.61 -3.14
N THR A 87 -9.57 -6.52 -3.96
CA THR A 87 -9.63 -7.25 -5.22
C THR A 87 -8.51 -6.82 -6.16
N MET A 88 -8.28 -5.50 -6.30
CA MET A 88 -7.18 -4.96 -7.11
C MET A 88 -5.84 -5.50 -6.62
N THR A 89 -5.51 -5.36 -5.34
CA THR A 89 -4.23 -5.82 -4.77
C THR A 89 -4.05 -7.33 -4.91
N LEU A 90 -5.09 -8.14 -4.64
CA LEU A 90 -5.01 -9.60 -4.77
C LEU A 90 -4.82 -10.07 -6.21
N THR A 91 -5.46 -9.41 -7.19
CA THR A 91 -5.24 -9.72 -8.61
C THR A 91 -3.81 -9.41 -9.03
N SER A 92 -3.28 -8.25 -8.65
CA SER A 92 -1.88 -7.90 -8.88
C SER A 92 -0.93 -8.87 -8.19
N LEU A 93 -1.17 -9.19 -6.90
CA LEU A 93 -0.37 -10.13 -6.12
C LEU A 93 -0.32 -11.51 -6.81
N SER A 94 -1.47 -12.00 -7.27
CA SER A 94 -1.57 -13.28 -7.98
C SER A 94 -0.75 -13.25 -9.27
N ALA A 95 -0.84 -12.16 -10.05
CA ALA A 95 -0.05 -11.99 -11.27
C ALA A 95 1.46 -11.97 -10.98
N MET A 96 1.88 -11.29 -9.91
CA MET A 96 3.30 -11.22 -9.53
C MET A 96 3.83 -12.56 -9.00
N ILE A 97 3.01 -13.33 -8.29
CA ILE A 97 3.35 -14.71 -7.90
C ILE A 97 3.56 -15.58 -9.14
N VAL A 98 2.60 -15.55 -10.07
CA VAL A 98 2.70 -16.32 -11.32
C VAL A 98 3.93 -15.91 -12.12
N MET A 99 4.17 -14.61 -12.27
CA MET A 99 5.36 -14.08 -12.93
C MET A 99 6.64 -14.58 -12.26
N THR A 100 6.72 -14.52 -10.93
CA THR A 100 7.89 -14.97 -10.16
C THR A 100 8.16 -16.46 -10.41
N ILE A 101 7.13 -17.30 -10.31
CA ILE A 101 7.24 -18.75 -10.51
C ILE A 101 7.69 -19.05 -11.94
N VAL A 102 7.00 -18.50 -12.94
CA VAL A 102 7.31 -18.73 -14.36
C VAL A 102 8.72 -18.24 -14.68
N ALA A 103 9.08 -17.01 -14.29
CA ALA A 103 10.42 -16.48 -14.56
C ALA A 103 11.53 -17.31 -13.90
N THR A 104 11.28 -17.86 -12.71
CA THR A 104 12.23 -18.73 -12.02
C THR A 104 12.39 -20.06 -12.76
N LEU A 105 11.30 -20.69 -13.19
CA LEU A 105 11.32 -21.96 -13.93
C LEU A 105 12.01 -21.83 -15.30
N PHE A 106 11.81 -20.71 -15.99
CA PHE A 106 12.42 -20.43 -17.29
C PHE A 106 13.81 -19.78 -17.18
N GLY A 107 14.31 -19.51 -15.98
CA GLY A 107 15.63 -18.95 -15.74
C GLY A 107 15.81 -17.53 -16.30
N ILE A 108 14.74 -16.73 -16.37
CA ILE A 108 14.82 -15.36 -16.88
C ILE A 108 15.49 -14.49 -15.82
N PRO A 109 16.67 -13.90 -16.10
CA PRO A 109 17.35 -13.07 -15.10
C PRO A 109 16.51 -11.83 -14.76
N LEU A 110 16.67 -11.31 -13.53
CA LEU A 110 16.01 -10.12 -12.96
C LEU A 110 14.51 -10.22 -12.67
N LEU A 111 13.71 -10.93 -13.48
CA LEU A 111 12.26 -11.04 -13.27
C LEU A 111 11.86 -11.72 -11.95
N PRO A 112 12.52 -12.80 -11.49
CA PRO A 112 12.23 -13.41 -10.19
C PRO A 112 12.45 -12.42 -9.04
N ASP A 113 13.53 -11.64 -9.10
CA ASP A 113 13.86 -10.65 -8.07
C ASP A 113 12.82 -9.53 -8.03
N ILE A 114 12.42 -9.00 -9.19
CA ILE A 114 11.34 -8.01 -9.31
C ILE A 114 10.03 -8.58 -8.78
N GLY A 115 9.69 -9.80 -9.19
CA GLY A 115 8.48 -10.48 -8.78
C GLY A 115 8.41 -10.70 -7.28
N LEU A 116 9.47 -11.19 -6.66
CA LEU A 116 9.54 -11.36 -5.21
C LEU A 116 9.37 -10.03 -4.47
N VAL A 117 10.04 -8.97 -4.92
CA VAL A 117 9.88 -7.62 -4.33
C VAL A 117 8.43 -7.17 -4.41
N LEU A 118 7.76 -7.33 -5.56
CA LEU A 118 6.37 -6.96 -5.73
C LEU A 118 5.42 -7.83 -4.89
N VAL A 119 5.68 -9.13 -4.78
CA VAL A 119 4.85 -10.05 -3.97
C VAL A 119 4.89 -9.65 -2.50
N PHE A 120 6.09 -9.47 -1.94
CA PHE A 120 6.23 -9.05 -0.55
C PHE A 120 5.71 -7.64 -0.31
N GLY A 121 5.96 -6.74 -1.25
CA GLY A 121 5.48 -5.37 -1.17
C GLY A 121 3.97 -5.26 -1.18
N LEU A 122 3.29 -5.88 -2.14
CA LEU A 122 1.83 -5.85 -2.23
C LEU A 122 1.17 -6.58 -1.04
N ALA A 123 1.79 -7.65 -0.53
CA ALA A 123 1.30 -8.33 0.67
C ALA A 123 1.41 -7.45 1.92
N THR A 124 2.53 -6.75 2.07
CA THR A 124 2.75 -5.84 3.21
C THR A 124 1.85 -4.60 3.10
N ASP A 125 1.73 -4.03 1.91
CA ASP A 125 0.85 -2.91 1.60
C ASP A 125 -0.60 -3.24 2.00
N LEU A 126 -1.12 -4.39 1.55
CA LEU A 126 -2.46 -4.87 1.94
C LEU A 126 -2.64 -4.91 3.47
N MET A 127 -1.63 -5.38 4.19
CA MET A 127 -1.65 -5.43 5.65
C MET A 127 -1.67 -4.03 6.26
N ASN A 128 -0.80 -3.13 5.81
CA ASN A 128 -0.71 -1.76 6.31
C ASN A 128 -1.99 -0.96 6.00
N THR A 129 -2.51 -0.99 4.77
CA THR A 129 -3.73 -0.26 4.40
C THR A 129 -4.92 -0.66 5.29
N TYR A 130 -5.15 -1.95 5.52
CA TYR A 130 -6.35 -2.40 6.21
C TYR A 130 -6.21 -2.55 7.72
N MET A 131 -5.00 -2.81 8.24
CA MET A 131 -4.78 -2.85 9.69
C MET A 131 -4.41 -1.47 10.25
N MET A 132 -3.60 -0.69 9.54
CA MET A 132 -3.11 0.62 9.99
C MET A 132 -3.97 1.77 9.44
N ASN A 133 -4.16 1.90 8.13
CA ASN A 133 -4.84 3.10 7.59
C ASN A 133 -6.35 3.13 7.95
N VAL A 134 -7.04 1.99 7.92
CA VAL A 134 -8.44 1.92 8.38
C VAL A 134 -8.58 2.24 9.87
N SER A 135 -7.68 1.75 10.72
CA SER A 135 -7.76 2.00 12.17
C SER A 135 -7.49 3.48 12.50
N LEU A 136 -6.55 4.10 11.80
CA LEU A 136 -6.29 5.54 11.88
C LEU A 136 -7.49 6.37 11.42
N LEU A 137 -8.14 5.99 10.31
CA LEU A 137 -9.34 6.68 9.84
C LEU A 137 -10.52 6.53 10.79
N ARG A 138 -10.62 5.38 11.48
CA ARG A 138 -11.62 5.17 12.53
C ARG A 138 -11.38 6.13 13.69
N TYR A 139 -10.16 6.16 14.21
CA TYR A 139 -9.78 7.07 15.28
C TYR A 139 -10.10 8.53 14.91
N TYR A 140 -9.72 8.95 13.69
CA TYR A 140 -10.00 10.31 13.23
C TYR A 140 -11.50 10.63 13.20
N LYS A 141 -12.33 9.75 12.63
CA LYS A 141 -13.77 10.02 12.48
C LYS A 141 -14.54 10.03 13.81
N TYR A 142 -14.12 9.25 14.80
CA TYR A 142 -14.86 9.08 16.06
C TYR A 142 -14.25 9.83 17.26
N GLU A 143 -12.93 9.95 17.33
CA GLU A 143 -12.21 10.47 18.50
C GLU A 143 -11.47 11.79 18.18
N GLY A 144 -11.00 11.96 16.94
CA GLY A 144 -10.28 13.16 16.49
C GLY A 144 -11.14 14.41 16.26
N VAL A 145 -12.45 14.25 16.03
CA VAL A 145 -13.40 15.36 15.80
C VAL A 145 -14.13 15.77 17.09
N ALA A 146 -13.92 15.07 18.21
CA ALA A 146 -14.56 15.35 19.49
C ALA A 146 -13.80 16.36 20.39
N LYS A 147 -12.80 17.06 19.85
CA LYS A 147 -12.08 18.16 20.53
C LYS A 147 -11.99 19.39 19.67
#